data_AF-A0A2P8D1W8-F1
#
_entry.id   AF-A0A2P8D1W8-F1
#
_cell.length_a   1.000
_cell.length_b   1.000
_cell.length_c   1.000
_cell.angle_alpha   90.00
_cell.angle_beta   90.00
_cell.angle_gamma   90.00
#
_symmetry.space_group_name_H-M   'P 1'
#
loop_
_entity.id
_entity.type
_entity.pdbx_description
1 polymer ?
#
loop_
_entity_poly.entity_id
_entity_poly.type
_entity_poly.pdbx_seq_one_letter_code
_entity_poly.pdbx_strand_id
1 'polypeptide(L)'
;MHHPETTTVNFTLVYRDRHYPVQVDRHACTSLMVLIADRLGIPGFGLCSGMGSCGTCQVTLIDARGQAQYAIQSCAMSINEALAQCYIFITE
;
A
#
# COMPACT_ATOMS: atom_id res chain seq x y z
N MET A 1 -30.05 -13.34 3.65
CA MET A 1 -28.79 -13.93 3.14
C MET A 1 -27.77 -12.81 3.04
N HIS A 2 -26.96 -12.59 4.08
CA HIS A 2 -25.82 -11.66 4.00
C HIS A 2 -24.73 -12.37 3.21
N HIS A 3 -24.42 -11.86 2.01
CA HIS A 3 -23.16 -12.20 1.36
C HIS A 3 -22.05 -11.63 2.27
N PRO A 4 -21.00 -12.39 2.63
CA PRO A 4 -19.83 -11.78 3.26
C PRO A 4 -19.17 -10.91 2.19
N GLU A 5 -19.51 -9.63 2.18
CA GLU A 5 -18.74 -8.64 1.45
C GLU A 5 -17.29 -8.79 1.93
N THR A 6 -16.39 -9.10 1.01
CA THR A 6 -15.00 -9.43 1.35
C THR A 6 -14.35 -8.14 1.81
N THR A 7 -14.30 -7.92 3.13
CA THR A 7 -13.68 -6.72 3.74
C THR A 7 -12.17 -6.71 3.57
N THR A 8 -11.61 -7.82 3.11
CA THR A 8 -10.18 -8.03 2.98
C THR A 8 -9.70 -7.70 1.58
N VAL A 9 -8.63 -6.90 1.52
CA VAL A 9 -7.93 -6.54 0.29
C VAL A 9 -6.60 -7.29 0.23
N ASN A 10 -6.30 -7.83 -0.95
CA ASN A 10 -5.08 -8.60 -1.23
C ASN A 10 -4.21 -7.86 -2.24
N PHE A 11 -2.93 -7.64 -1.90
CA PHE A 11 -1.95 -6.99 -2.78
C PHE A 11 -0.54 -7.44 -2.42
N THR A 12 0.47 -7.02 -3.20
CA THR A 12 1.87 -7.36 -2.94
C THR A 12 2.68 -6.09 -2.75
N LEU A 13 3.41 -5.97 -1.64
CA LEU A 13 4.45 -4.95 -1.50
C LEU A 13 5.74 -5.49 -2.14
N VAL A 14 6.44 -4.65 -2.89
CA VAL A 14 7.73 -4.96 -3.50
C VAL A 14 8.77 -3.99 -2.97
N TYR A 15 9.79 -4.51 -2.29
CA TYR A 15 10.86 -3.73 -1.68
C TYR A 15 12.18 -4.50 -1.78
N ARG A 16 13.21 -3.89 -2.38
CA ARG A 16 14.54 -4.51 -2.59
C ARG A 16 14.45 -5.91 -3.24
N ASP A 17 13.69 -6.00 -4.34
CA ASP A 17 13.43 -7.23 -5.10
C ASP A 17 12.73 -8.35 -4.30
N ARG A 18 12.23 -8.05 -3.09
CA ARG A 18 11.45 -8.97 -2.28
C ARG A 18 9.97 -8.67 -2.40
N HIS A 19 9.20 -9.73 -2.54
CA HIS A 19 7.75 -9.68 -2.64
C HIS A 19 7.14 -10.07 -1.28
N TYR A 20 6.26 -9.21 -0.78
CA TYR A 20 5.56 -9.40 0.49
C TYR A 20 4.06 -9.43 0.20
N PRO A 21 3.46 -10.62 0.06
CA PRO A 21 2.02 -10.76 -0.06
C PRO A 21 1.34 -10.18 1.17
N VAL A 22 0.36 -9.31 0.96
CA VAL A 22 -0.42 -8.66 2.00
C VAL A 22 -1.89 -9.05 1.82
N GLN A 23 -2.45 -9.58 2.90
CA GLN A 23 -3.87 -9.69 3.12
C GLN A 23 -4.21 -8.82 4.32
N VAL A 24 -5.15 -7.87 4.16
CA VAL A 24 -5.52 -6.95 5.23
C VAL A 24 -6.98 -6.53 5.12
N ASP A 25 -7.64 -6.41 6.27
CA ASP A 25 -8.98 -5.83 6.32
C ASP A 25 -8.91 -4.33 6.00
N ARG A 26 -9.79 -3.84 5.12
CA ARG A 26 -9.82 -2.43 4.70
C ARG A 26 -10.01 -1.45 5.87
N HIS A 27 -10.46 -1.91 7.02
CA HIS A 27 -10.65 -1.12 8.25
C HIS A 27 -9.51 -1.29 9.26
N ALA A 28 -8.52 -2.15 9.00
CA ALA A 28 -7.45 -2.45 9.96
C ALA A 28 -6.40 -1.34 10.08
N CYS A 29 -6.28 -0.46 9.08
CA CYS A 29 -5.29 0.61 9.08
C CYS A 29 -5.81 1.86 8.37
N THR A 30 -5.34 3.02 8.84
CA THR A 30 -5.82 4.34 8.38
C THR A 30 -5.28 4.72 7.01
N SER A 31 -4.11 4.22 6.63
CA SER A 31 -3.52 4.43 5.30
C SER A 31 -2.55 3.32 4.92
N LEU A 32 -2.27 3.23 3.62
CA LEU A 32 -1.24 2.36 3.05
C LEU A 32 0.14 2.64 3.65
N MET A 33 0.45 3.91 3.96
CA MET A 33 1.71 4.27 4.63
C MET A 33 1.87 3.58 5.98
N VAL A 34 0.82 3.62 6.82
CA VAL A 34 0.86 2.99 8.16
C VAL A 34 1.09 1.49 8.03
N LEU A 35 0.41 0.84 7.08
CA LEU A 35 0.60 -0.58 6.83
C LEU A 35 2.02 -0.92 6.37
N ILE A 36 2.61 -0.14 5.46
CA ILE A 36 3.98 -0.34 5.00
C ILE A 36 4.98 -0.15 6.14
N ALA A 37 4.81 0.90 6.94
CA ALA A 37 5.66 1.19 8.08
C ALA A 37 5.63 0.07 9.13
N ASP A 38 4.44 -0.44 9.46
CA ASP A 38 4.24 -1.54 10.41
C ASP A 38 4.84 -2.86 9.91
N ARG A 39 4.69 -3.16 8.61
CA ARG A 39 5.12 -4.44 8.03
C ARG A 39 6.61 -4.51 7.74
N LEU A 40 7.22 -3.41 7.28
CA LEU A 40 8.56 -3.42 6.70
C LEU A 40 9.58 -2.59 7.49
N GLY A 41 9.16 -1.66 8.35
CA GLY A 41 10.07 -0.88 9.20
C GLY A 41 11.16 -0.14 8.42
N ILE A 42 10.82 0.40 7.24
CA ILE A 42 11.78 1.01 6.31
C ILE A 42 12.32 2.33 6.88
N PRO A 43 13.63 2.47 7.13
CA PRO A 43 14.21 3.74 7.58
C PRO A 43 13.96 4.86 6.56
N GLY A 44 13.52 6.03 7.03
CA GLY A 44 13.25 7.18 6.16
C GLY A 44 11.90 7.16 5.45
N PHE A 45 11.13 6.07 5.53
CA PHE A 45 9.80 6.02 4.96
C PHE A 45 8.78 6.75 5.84
N GLY A 46 8.01 7.67 5.25
CA GLY A 46 6.93 8.38 5.95
C GLY A 46 7.36 9.37 7.04
N LEU A 47 8.45 10.12 6.83
CA LEU A 47 9.05 11.01 7.84
C LEU A 47 8.12 12.12 8.37
N CYS A 48 7.14 12.56 7.57
CA CYS A 48 6.17 13.57 7.99
C CYS A 48 4.94 12.98 8.71
N SER A 49 4.96 11.70 9.09
CA SER A 49 3.84 11.03 9.76
C SER A 49 2.50 11.16 9.01
N GLY A 50 2.56 11.20 7.67
CA GLY A 50 1.39 11.31 6.81
C GLY A 50 0.79 12.70 6.64
N MET A 51 1.49 13.77 7.04
CA MET A 51 1.05 15.16 6.80
C MET A 51 1.15 15.60 5.32
N GLY A 52 1.77 14.80 4.45
CA GLY A 52 1.89 15.09 3.02
C GLY A 52 2.99 16.09 2.63
N SER A 53 3.95 16.38 3.52
CA SER A 53 4.99 17.40 3.28
C SER A 53 6.36 16.86 2.88
N CYS A 54 6.67 15.58 3.13
CA CYS A 54 8.03 15.05 2.91
C CYS A 54 8.24 14.26 1.61
N GLY A 55 7.17 13.74 1.00
CA GLY A 55 7.28 12.88 -0.19
C GLY A 55 7.89 11.48 0.04
N THR A 56 8.46 11.19 1.22
CA THR A 56 9.18 9.93 1.49
C THR A 56 8.29 8.69 1.66
N CYS A 57 6.98 8.85 1.45
CA CYS A 57 6.03 7.75 1.42
C CYS A 57 5.48 7.50 0.00
N GLN A 58 6.14 8.03 -1.01
CA GLN A 58 5.79 7.79 -2.40
C GLN A 58 5.97 6.29 -2.73
N VAL A 59 4.95 5.73 -3.38
CA VAL A 59 4.98 4.36 -3.89
C VAL A 59 4.46 4.33 -5.31
N THR A 60 4.87 3.32 -6.06
CA THR A 60 4.37 3.07 -7.41
C THR A 60 3.44 1.86 -7.39
N LEU A 61 2.21 2.04 -7.84
CA LEU A 61 1.23 0.95 -7.99
C LEU A 61 1.28 0.47 -9.43
N ILE A 62 1.36 -0.85 -9.60
CA ILE A 62 1.24 -1.52 -10.89
C ILE A 62 0.12 -2.55 -10.76
N ASP A 63 -0.86 -2.51 -11.65
CA ASP A 63 -1.92 -3.53 -11.66
C ASP A 63 -1.36 -4.93 -12.02
N ALA A 64 -2.10 -6.00 -11.71
CA ALA A 64 -1.69 -7.37 -12.02
C ALA A 64 -1.45 -7.65 -13.51
N ARG A 65 -1.96 -6.80 -14.41
CA ARG A 65 -1.83 -6.92 -15.87
C ARG A 65 -0.66 -6.08 -16.41
N GLY A 66 0.02 -5.32 -15.55
CA GLY A 66 1.09 -4.40 -15.90
C GLY A 66 0.64 -3.24 -16.81
N GLN A 67 -0.65 -2.92 -16.86
CA GLN A 67 -1.18 -1.94 -17.83
C GLN A 67 -1.21 -0.51 -17.27
N ALA A 68 -1.45 -0.39 -15.97
CA ALA A 68 -1.57 0.90 -15.31
C ALA A 68 -0.49 1.06 -14.22
N GLN A 69 0.23 2.19 -14.31
CA GLN A 69 1.27 2.57 -13.36
C GLN A 69 0.99 3.97 -12.81
N TYR A 70 0.87 4.07 -11.49
CA TYR A 70 0.59 5.33 -10.81
C TYR A 70 1.55 5.55 -9.64
N ALA A 71 2.18 6.72 -9.59
CA ALA A 71 2.91 7.16 -8.40
C ALA A 71 1.94 7.91 -7.48
N ILE A 72 1.84 7.47 -6.23
CA ILE A 72 0.98 8.10 -5.22
C ILE A 72 1.72 8.30 -3.92
N GLN A 73 1.25 9.23 -3.10
CA GLN A 73 1.65 9.33 -1.69
C GLN A 73 0.84 8.30 -0.89
N SER A 74 1.50 7.26 -0.37
CA SER A 74 0.82 6.19 0.37
C SER A 74 0.10 6.68 1.62
N CYS A 75 0.47 7.85 2.17
CA CYS A 75 -0.22 8.44 3.31
C CYS A 75 -1.62 8.97 2.98
N ALA A 76 -1.90 9.28 1.71
CA ALA A 76 -3.21 9.74 1.23
C ALA A 76 -4.08 8.58 0.70
N MET A 77 -3.55 7.36 0.68
CA MET A 77 -4.25 6.19 0.14
C MET A 77 -4.84 5.34 1.26
N SER A 78 -6.16 5.26 1.32
CA SER A 78 -6.86 4.28 2.15
C SER A 78 -6.77 2.88 1.54
N ILE A 79 -6.85 1.85 2.38
CA ILE A 79 -6.96 0.48 1.88
C ILE A 79 -8.35 0.29 1.27
N ASN A 80 -8.41 -0.02 -0.02
CA ASN A 80 -9.65 -0.25 -0.75
C ASN A 80 -9.41 -1.19 -1.94
N GLU A 81 -10.46 -1.45 -2.70
CA GLU A 81 -10.48 -2.36 -3.84
C GLU A 81 -9.56 -1.91 -4.98
N ALA A 82 -9.17 -0.63 -5.05
CA ALA A 82 -8.21 -0.15 -6.05
C ALA A 82 -6.79 -0.67 -5.82
N LEU A 83 -6.47 -1.14 -4.61
CA LEU A 83 -5.22 -1.84 -4.32
C LEU A 83 -5.28 -3.33 -4.66
N ALA A 84 -6.47 -3.88 -4.89
CA ALA A 84 -6.64 -5.31 -5.06
C ALA A 84 -5.83 -5.80 -6.27
N GLN A 85 -5.03 -6.84 -6.04
CA GLN A 85 -4.16 -7.46 -7.04
C GLN A 85 -3.08 -6.51 -7.59
N CYS A 86 -2.78 -5.40 -6.92
CA CYS A 86 -1.66 -4.53 -7.30
C CYS A 86 -0.33 -5.03 -6.72
N TYR A 87 0.74 -4.69 -7.44
CA TYR A 87 2.11 -4.65 -6.94
C TYR A 87 2.44 -3.20 -6.55
N ILE A 88 2.85 -3.02 -5.30
CA ILE A 88 3.15 -1.71 -4.72
C ILE A 88 4.66 -1.65 -4.51
N PHE A 89 5.36 -0.93 -5.38
CA PHE A 89 6.80 -0.78 -5.36
C PHE A 89 7.20 0.39 -4.45
N ILE A 90 8.13 0.09 -3.54
CA ILE A 90 8.69 1.05 -2.58
C ILE A 90 10.14 1.33 -3.00
N THR A 91 10.45 2.59 -3.30
CA THR A 91 11.68 3.03 -3.97
C THR A 91 12.88 3.30 -3.07
N GLU A 92 12.76 3.16 -1.75
CA GLU A 92 13.82 3.49 -0.77
C GLU A 92 14.81 2.33 -0.49
#